data_AF-A0A3B8ZDM2-F1
#
_entry.id   AF-A0A3B8ZDM2-F1
#
_cell.length_a   1.000
_cell.length_b   1.000
_cell.length_c   1.000
_cell.angle_alpha   90.00
_cell.angle_beta   90.00
_cell.angle_gamma   90.00
#
_symmetry.space_group_name_H-M   'P 1'
#
loop_
_entity.id
_entity.type
_entity.pdbx_description
1 polymer ?
#
loop_
_entity_poly.entity_id
_entity_poly.type
_entity_poly.pdbx_seq_one_letter_code
_entity_poly.pdbx_strand_id
1 'polypeptide(L)'
;VAMAVMAATRHRRIGAPVLPLFRYDPDAGLTPEDCFDLEGNPDLEQEWPVYTLSYMDGHRQRSMELPMTFADFAATENRFRKHFRVAPPDTWNDNMLPIAEFLRLDCEQREGRFPFVWSVDRQGQLLRLLVAKPIVQSCEDRLHFWTMLRAIARAGEAKPDSGAVEARIRQEVAQRIASNIMKLAMGSADQDSGILDLSEKIGFTDASDPSEQNQNGSAEKDGQYKAPWIDTPRCTSCDECIKINPKIFVYNAQKKATIRDSQAGPYQDLVKAAERCTAQVIHPGLPKDRQEKGIDKWIARGEKHN
;
A
#
# COMPACT_ATOMS: atom_id res chain seq x y z
N VAL A 1 21.66 -23.00 26.48
CA VAL A 1 20.57 -22.37 25.68
C VAL A 1 21.03 -22.09 24.26
N ALA A 2 22.06 -21.26 24.01
CA ALA A 2 22.54 -20.95 22.64
C ALA A 2 22.98 -22.17 21.78
N MET A 3 23.60 -23.19 22.39
CA MET A 3 24.01 -24.42 21.66
C MET A 3 22.85 -25.34 21.24
N ALA A 4 21.72 -25.34 21.97
CA ALA A 4 20.58 -26.21 21.65
C ALA A 4 19.76 -25.63 20.49
N VAL A 5 19.72 -24.31 20.35
CA VAL A 5 19.08 -23.63 19.22
C VAL A 5 19.87 -23.88 17.92
N MET A 6 21.21 -23.84 17.97
CA MET A 6 22.08 -24.03 16.80
C MET A 6 22.02 -25.43 16.16
N ALA A 7 21.76 -26.49 16.94
CA ALA A 7 21.77 -27.85 16.42
C ALA A 7 20.57 -28.16 15.50
N ALA A 8 19.45 -27.44 15.65
CA ALA A 8 18.24 -27.65 14.87
C ALA A 8 18.12 -26.74 13.62
N THR A 9 19.06 -25.82 13.38
CA THR A 9 18.88 -24.73 12.38
C THR A 9 19.76 -24.80 11.13
N ARG A 10 20.77 -25.67 11.05
CA ARG A 10 21.74 -25.65 9.93
C ARG A 10 21.14 -25.87 8.53
N HIS A 11 19.89 -26.31 8.41
CA HIS A 11 19.22 -26.57 7.14
C HIS A 11 17.84 -25.89 7.01
N ARG A 12 17.48 -24.95 7.89
CA ARG A 12 16.22 -24.22 7.73
C ARG A 12 16.39 -23.18 6.64
N ARG A 13 15.71 -23.37 5.50
CA ARG A 13 15.61 -22.31 4.48
C ARG A 13 15.00 -21.09 5.14
N ILE A 14 15.73 -19.98 5.11
CA ILE A 14 15.22 -18.70 5.58
C ILE A 14 14.15 -18.27 4.58
N GLY A 15 12.98 -17.91 5.10
CA GLY A 15 11.86 -17.49 4.28
C GLY A 15 12.07 -16.16 3.58
N ALA A 16 11.41 -15.99 2.43
CA ALA A 16 11.38 -14.72 1.70
C ALA A 16 10.95 -13.52 2.58
N PRO A 17 9.94 -13.63 3.46
CA PRO A 17 9.59 -12.53 4.36
C PRO A 17 10.69 -12.16 5.35
N VAL A 18 11.65 -13.05 5.63
CA VAL A 18 12.74 -12.81 6.59
C VAL A 18 13.94 -12.14 5.91
N LEU A 19 14.30 -12.64 4.73
CA LEU A 19 15.40 -12.16 3.87
C LEU A 19 15.01 -12.38 2.40
N PRO A 20 14.28 -11.46 1.77
CA PRO A 20 13.83 -11.65 0.40
C PRO A 20 14.99 -11.49 -0.57
N LEU A 21 15.07 -12.39 -1.54
CA LEU A 21 15.94 -12.25 -2.69
C LEU A 21 15.19 -11.46 -3.77
N PHE A 22 15.82 -10.47 -4.39
CA PHE A 22 15.20 -9.81 -5.53
C PHE A 22 16.30 -9.28 -6.46
N ARG A 23 15.98 -9.23 -7.75
CA ARG A 23 16.81 -8.62 -8.77
C ARG A 23 16.03 -7.47 -9.39
N TYR A 24 16.73 -6.34 -9.59
CA TYR A 24 16.22 -5.20 -10.35
C TYR A 24 17.07 -5.04 -11.60
N ASP A 25 16.41 -5.08 -12.76
CA ASP A 25 17.01 -4.97 -14.08
C ASP A 25 16.26 -3.90 -14.89
N PRO A 26 16.77 -2.66 -14.96
CA PRO A 26 16.08 -1.57 -15.65
C PRO A 26 15.99 -1.77 -17.17
N ASP A 27 16.79 -2.68 -17.74
CA ASP A 27 16.80 -2.98 -19.17
C ASP A 27 15.85 -4.14 -19.53
N ALA A 28 15.25 -4.81 -18.53
CA ALA A 28 14.35 -5.95 -18.74
C ALA A 28 12.96 -5.57 -19.25
N GLY A 29 12.57 -4.29 -19.18
CA GLY A 29 11.33 -3.78 -19.76
C GLY A 29 11.02 -2.35 -19.37
N LEU A 30 9.76 -1.93 -19.57
CA LEU A 30 9.36 -0.53 -19.37
C LEU A 30 8.63 -0.30 -18.05
N THR A 31 8.07 -1.36 -17.45
CA THR A 31 7.30 -1.25 -16.21
C THR A 31 8.07 -1.84 -15.03
N PRO A 32 7.75 -1.42 -13.78
CA PRO A 32 8.36 -2.02 -12.60
C PRO A 32 8.22 -3.55 -12.55
N GLU A 33 7.11 -4.09 -13.03
CA GLU A 33 6.85 -5.54 -13.11
C GLU A 33 7.78 -6.29 -14.06
N ASP A 34 8.26 -5.62 -15.11
CA ASP A 34 9.24 -6.19 -16.03
C ASP A 34 10.65 -6.12 -15.42
N CYS A 35 10.92 -5.07 -14.66
CA CYS A 35 12.24 -4.78 -14.09
C CYS A 35 12.51 -5.53 -12.78
N PHE A 36 11.48 -5.95 -12.03
CA PHE A 36 11.61 -6.63 -10.74
C PHE A 36 11.37 -8.12 -10.85
N ASP A 37 12.31 -8.89 -10.31
CA ASP A 37 12.30 -10.35 -10.34
C ASP A 37 12.52 -10.91 -8.93
N LEU A 38 11.64 -11.82 -8.51
CA LEU A 38 11.65 -12.47 -7.20
C LEU A 38 12.03 -13.96 -7.29
N GLU A 39 12.57 -14.42 -8.43
CA GLU A 39 13.03 -15.80 -8.58
C GLU A 39 14.06 -16.17 -7.49
N GLY A 40 14.01 -17.42 -7.03
CA GLY A 40 14.90 -17.96 -6.00
C GLY A 40 14.35 -17.87 -4.57
N ASN A 41 13.25 -17.16 -4.34
CA ASN A 41 12.53 -17.21 -3.07
C ASN A 41 11.62 -18.45 -3.02
N PRO A 42 11.66 -19.27 -1.94
CA PRO A 42 10.65 -20.30 -1.72
C PRO A 42 9.33 -19.66 -1.30
N ASP A 43 8.21 -20.34 -1.62
CA ASP A 43 6.88 -20.04 -1.08
C ASP A 43 6.40 -18.60 -1.32
N LEU A 44 6.56 -18.10 -2.56
CA LEU A 44 6.20 -16.73 -2.96
C LEU A 44 4.79 -16.27 -2.53
N GLU A 45 3.84 -17.21 -2.49
CA GLU A 45 2.44 -16.92 -2.15
C GLU A 45 2.17 -16.85 -0.65
N GLN A 46 3.03 -17.45 0.19
CA GLN A 46 2.79 -17.56 1.62
C GLN A 46 3.21 -16.28 2.35
N GLU A 47 2.45 -15.93 3.39
CA GLU A 47 2.78 -14.81 4.30
C GLU A 47 4.06 -15.09 5.08
N TRP A 48 4.19 -16.33 5.57
CA TRP A 48 5.35 -16.86 6.28
C TRP A 48 5.56 -18.31 5.85
N PRO A 49 6.81 -18.75 5.62
CA PRO A 49 7.08 -20.17 5.42
C PRO A 49 6.91 -20.93 6.73
N VAL A 50 6.69 -22.23 6.64
CA VAL A 50 6.43 -23.09 7.80
C VAL A 50 7.61 -24.00 8.08
N TYR A 51 7.89 -24.24 9.35
CA TYR A 51 8.87 -25.23 9.80
C TYR A 51 8.31 -26.14 10.90
N THR A 52 8.83 -27.35 11.01
CA THR A 52 8.50 -28.28 12.09
C THR A 52 9.43 -28.10 13.28
N LEU A 53 8.87 -27.85 14.47
CA LEU A 53 9.59 -27.87 15.75
C LEU A 53 9.32 -29.20 16.46
N SER A 54 10.39 -29.96 16.72
CA SER A 54 10.33 -31.17 17.55
C SER A 54 10.64 -30.82 19.01
N TYR A 55 9.88 -31.40 19.95
CA TYR A 55 10.03 -31.15 21.39
C TYR A 55 9.64 -32.40 22.20
N MET A 56 9.99 -32.41 23.48
CA MET A 56 9.65 -33.44 24.44
C MET A 56 8.48 -32.99 25.32
N ASP A 57 7.44 -33.82 25.39
CA ASP A 57 6.32 -33.71 26.32
C ASP A 57 6.42 -34.87 27.33
N GLY A 58 7.01 -34.57 28.49
CA GLY A 58 7.48 -35.60 29.43
C GLY A 58 8.52 -36.51 28.77
N HIS A 59 8.17 -37.78 28.56
CA HIS A 59 9.03 -38.76 27.88
C HIS A 59 8.68 -38.98 26.40
N ARG A 60 7.64 -38.32 25.88
CA ARG A 60 7.18 -38.51 24.50
C ARG A 60 7.71 -37.41 23.60
N GLN A 61 8.32 -37.79 22.48
CA GLN A 61 8.66 -36.84 21.43
C GLN A 61 7.38 -36.43 20.69
N ARG A 62 7.22 -35.12 20.48
CA ARG A 62 6.14 -34.50 19.70
C ARG A 62 6.72 -33.49 18.72
N SER A 63 5.89 -33.04 17.79
CA SER A 63 6.22 -31.98 16.87
C SER A 63 5.04 -31.04 16.65
N MET A 64 5.32 -29.83 16.20
CA MET A 64 4.32 -28.85 15.75
C MET A 64 4.86 -28.07 14.54
N GLU A 65 3.97 -27.59 13.69
CA GLU A 65 4.29 -26.70 12.58
C GLU A 65 4.12 -25.24 13.01
N LEU A 66 5.11 -24.42 12.67
CA LEU A 66 5.18 -23.02 13.10
C LEU A 66 5.57 -22.11 11.92
N PRO A 67 4.99 -20.90 11.82
CA PRO A 67 5.48 -19.87 10.92
C PRO A 67 6.92 -19.47 11.26
N MET A 68 7.76 -19.32 10.24
CA MET A 68 9.11 -18.79 10.33
C MET A 68 9.07 -17.27 10.17
N THR A 69 8.83 -16.54 11.25
CA THR A 69 8.92 -15.08 11.24
C THR A 69 10.36 -14.60 11.42
N PHE A 70 10.57 -13.29 11.30
CA PHE A 70 11.87 -12.73 11.64
C PHE A 70 12.24 -12.94 13.11
N ALA A 71 11.28 -13.02 14.03
CA ALA A 71 11.54 -13.28 15.44
C ALA A 71 12.10 -14.69 15.66
N ASP A 72 11.60 -15.68 14.91
CA ASP A 72 12.09 -17.06 14.96
C ASP A 72 13.53 -17.16 14.47
N PHE A 73 13.86 -16.48 13.36
CA PHE A 73 15.24 -16.34 12.90
C PHE A 73 16.10 -15.60 13.92
N ALA A 74 15.63 -14.45 14.44
CA ALA A 74 16.40 -13.65 15.39
C ALA A 74 16.67 -14.40 16.71
N ALA A 75 15.79 -15.31 17.12
CA ALA A 75 15.99 -16.13 18.32
C ALA A 75 17.18 -17.10 18.20
N THR A 76 17.60 -17.45 16.98
CA THR A 76 18.77 -18.32 16.74
C THR A 76 20.09 -17.55 16.68
N GLU A 77 19.99 -16.24 16.46
CA GLU A 77 21.12 -15.34 16.24
C GLU A 77 21.56 -14.68 17.56
N ASN A 78 22.79 -14.99 18.00
CA ASN A 78 23.29 -14.51 19.31
C ASN A 78 23.26 -12.98 19.45
N ARG A 79 23.42 -12.24 18.35
CA ARG A 79 23.36 -10.77 18.33
C ARG A 79 22.01 -10.19 18.79
N PHE A 80 20.91 -10.95 18.67
CA PHE A 80 19.59 -10.51 19.11
C PHE A 80 19.18 -11.04 20.48
N ARG A 81 20.01 -11.86 21.14
CA ARG A 81 19.71 -12.51 22.43
C ARG A 81 19.12 -11.56 23.48
N LYS A 82 19.59 -10.31 23.55
CA LYS A 82 19.10 -9.31 24.52
C LYS A 82 17.61 -8.95 24.36
N HIS A 83 17.01 -9.23 23.20
CA HIS A 83 15.62 -8.95 22.88
C HIS A 83 14.66 -10.09 23.22
N PHE A 84 15.17 -11.20 23.77
CA PHE A 84 14.36 -12.35 24.16
C PHE A 84 14.46 -12.63 25.65
N ARG A 85 13.34 -13.01 26.27
CA ARG A 85 13.29 -13.49 27.66
C ARG A 85 12.49 -14.78 27.72
N VAL A 86 12.99 -15.76 28.47
CA VAL A 86 12.26 -17.00 28.73
C VAL A 86 11.12 -16.67 29.69
N ALA A 87 9.87 -16.93 29.30
CA ALA A 87 8.73 -16.85 30.21
C ALA A 87 8.69 -18.10 31.09
N PRO A 88 8.75 -17.97 32.42
CA PRO A 88 8.57 -19.10 33.33
C PRO A 88 7.23 -19.82 33.06
N PRO A 89 7.17 -21.17 33.06
CA PRO A 89 5.96 -21.93 32.71
C PRO A 89 4.72 -21.56 33.54
N ASP A 90 4.90 -21.19 34.80
CA ASP A 90 3.86 -20.74 35.73
C ASP A 90 3.26 -19.38 35.37
N THR A 91 3.92 -18.61 34.49
CA THR A 91 3.42 -17.33 34.00
C THR A 91 2.61 -17.45 32.70
N TRP A 92 2.53 -18.64 32.10
CA TRP A 92 1.86 -18.83 30.81
C TRP A 92 0.36 -18.60 30.94
N ASN A 93 -0.18 -17.76 30.06
CA ASN A 93 -1.60 -17.41 30.02
C ASN A 93 -2.02 -17.02 28.59
N ASP A 94 -3.31 -16.74 28.41
CA ASP A 94 -3.94 -16.45 27.11
C ASP A 94 -3.60 -15.06 26.55
N ASN A 95 -2.99 -14.19 27.35
CA ASN A 95 -2.47 -12.91 26.85
C ASN A 95 -1.13 -13.06 26.13
N MET A 96 -0.48 -14.21 26.26
CA MET A 96 0.73 -14.53 25.49
C MET A 96 0.33 -15.13 24.15
N LEU A 97 0.75 -14.51 23.04
CA LEU A 97 0.37 -14.92 21.69
C LEU A 97 1.61 -15.26 20.85
N PRO A 98 1.56 -16.30 19.99
CA PRO A 98 2.58 -16.50 18.97
C PRO A 98 2.77 -15.23 18.15
N ILE A 99 4.02 -14.87 17.84
CA ILE A 99 4.34 -13.61 17.14
C ILE A 99 3.58 -13.43 15.83
N ALA A 100 3.39 -14.50 15.05
CA ALA A 100 2.64 -14.44 13.79
C ALA A 100 1.17 -14.03 13.99
N GLU A 101 0.53 -14.50 15.07
CA GLU A 101 -0.83 -14.10 15.43
C GLU A 101 -0.87 -12.68 15.98
N PHE A 102 0.10 -12.31 16.81
CA PHE A 102 0.23 -10.96 17.35
C PHE A 102 0.36 -9.89 16.26
N LEU A 103 1.09 -10.18 15.17
CA LEU A 103 1.29 -9.25 14.06
C LEU A 103 0.00 -8.94 13.29
N ARG A 104 -0.99 -9.83 13.31
CA ARG A 104 -2.30 -9.65 12.66
C ARG A 104 -3.26 -8.77 13.46
N LEU A 105 -2.93 -8.47 14.72
CA LEU A 105 -3.75 -7.62 15.58
C LEU A 105 -3.51 -6.14 15.27
N ASP A 106 -4.58 -5.36 15.36
CA ASP A 106 -4.52 -3.90 15.32
C ASP A 106 -3.89 -3.33 16.60
N CYS A 107 -3.47 -2.06 16.55
CA CYS A 107 -2.75 -1.42 17.66
C CYS A 107 -3.50 -1.50 19.00
N GLU A 108 -4.82 -1.34 19.00
CA GLU A 108 -5.66 -1.38 20.20
C GLU A 108 -5.76 -2.80 20.78
N GLN A 109 -5.82 -3.82 19.92
CA GLN A 109 -5.94 -5.22 20.32
C GLN A 109 -4.65 -5.79 20.92
N ARG A 110 -3.52 -5.12 20.72
CA ARG A 110 -2.21 -5.51 21.24
C ARG A 110 -2.00 -5.08 22.69
N GLU A 111 -2.83 -4.21 23.24
CA GLU A 111 -2.72 -3.78 24.63
C GLU A 111 -2.87 -4.98 25.59
N GLY A 112 -1.95 -5.10 26.54
CA GLY A 112 -1.91 -6.21 27.48
C GLY A 112 -1.50 -7.57 26.89
N ARG A 113 -1.15 -7.65 25.59
CA ARG A 113 -0.69 -8.87 24.94
C ARG A 113 0.83 -8.97 24.92
N PHE A 114 1.35 -10.19 25.03
CA PHE A 114 2.79 -10.48 25.11
C PHE A 114 3.20 -11.43 23.98
N PRO A 115 3.84 -10.93 22.90
CA PRO A 115 4.24 -11.78 21.80
C PRO A 115 5.37 -12.73 22.21
N PHE A 116 5.34 -13.96 21.73
CA PHE A 116 6.40 -14.94 21.95
C PHE A 116 6.70 -15.79 20.70
N VAL A 117 7.87 -16.42 20.68
CA VAL A 117 8.21 -17.53 19.77
C VAL A 117 8.45 -18.80 20.57
N TRP A 118 8.10 -19.95 19.99
CA TRP A 118 8.38 -21.25 20.59
C TRP A 118 9.86 -21.62 20.43
N SER A 119 10.43 -22.19 21.47
CA SER A 119 11.78 -22.76 21.45
C SER A 119 11.84 -24.01 22.32
N VAL A 120 13.00 -24.64 22.38
CA VAL A 120 13.26 -25.78 23.28
C VAL A 120 14.48 -25.53 24.15
N ASP A 121 14.44 -26.03 25.38
CA ASP A 121 15.57 -25.98 26.31
C ASP A 121 16.63 -27.06 26.01
N ARG A 122 17.57 -27.28 26.93
CA ARG A 122 18.61 -28.31 26.76
C ARG A 122 18.07 -29.74 26.90
N GLN A 123 16.91 -29.90 27.51
CA GLN A 123 16.20 -31.15 27.76
C GLN A 123 15.14 -31.43 26.68
N GLY A 124 14.99 -30.51 25.71
CA GLY A 124 14.01 -30.61 24.64
C GLY A 124 12.61 -30.16 25.05
N GLN A 125 12.42 -29.56 26.22
CA GLN A 125 11.12 -29.07 26.68
C GLN A 125 10.78 -27.74 26.04
N LEU A 126 9.49 -27.49 25.79
CA LEU A 126 9.02 -26.23 25.18
C LEU A 126 9.26 -25.04 26.09
N LEU A 127 9.69 -23.94 25.48
CA LEU A 127 9.83 -22.63 26.08
C LEU A 127 9.08 -21.59 25.25
N ARG A 128 8.47 -20.61 25.93
CA ARG A 128 8.03 -19.35 25.31
C ARG A 128 9.12 -18.31 25.47
N LEU A 129 9.65 -17.81 24.35
CA LEU A 129 10.58 -16.69 24.33
C LEU A 129 9.80 -15.41 24.04
N LEU A 130 9.59 -14.58 25.07
CA LEU A 130 8.97 -13.26 24.93
C LEU A 130 9.80 -12.39 23.99
N VAL A 131 9.12 -11.72 23.05
CA VAL A 131 9.73 -10.93 21.99
C VAL A 131 9.67 -9.45 22.35
N ALA A 132 10.82 -8.78 22.43
CA ALA A 132 10.87 -7.35 22.68
C ALA A 132 10.36 -6.53 21.48
N LYS A 133 9.78 -5.36 21.76
CA LYS A 133 9.23 -4.42 20.76
C LYS A 133 10.12 -4.18 19.52
N PRO A 134 11.46 -4.01 19.61
CA PRO A 134 12.28 -3.82 18.42
C PRO A 134 12.27 -5.00 17.43
N ILE A 135 12.12 -6.23 17.93
CA ILE A 135 12.02 -7.43 17.08
C ILE A 135 10.62 -7.54 16.49
N VAL A 136 9.57 -7.17 17.23
CA VAL A 136 8.20 -7.07 16.69
C VAL A 136 8.16 -6.09 15.51
N GLN A 137 8.68 -4.87 15.69
CA GLN A 137 8.79 -3.88 14.61
C GLN A 137 9.59 -4.43 13.41
N SER A 138 10.70 -5.13 13.69
CA SER A 138 11.51 -5.76 12.66
C SER A 138 10.78 -6.86 11.88
N CYS A 139 9.79 -7.52 12.47
CA CYS A 139 8.91 -8.46 11.77
C CYS A 139 7.91 -7.71 10.87
N GLU A 140 7.32 -6.61 11.36
CA GLU A 140 6.39 -5.78 10.58
C GLU A 140 7.07 -5.16 9.37
N ASP A 141 8.23 -4.52 9.57
CA ASP A 141 8.99 -3.88 8.49
C ASP A 141 9.33 -4.87 7.38
N ARG A 142 9.68 -6.09 7.77
CA ARG A 142 10.01 -7.20 6.86
C ARG A 142 8.80 -7.73 6.11
N LEU A 143 7.68 -7.90 6.80
CA LEU A 143 6.43 -8.31 6.17
C LEU A 143 5.95 -7.24 5.18
N HIS A 144 5.96 -5.96 5.58
CA HIS A 144 5.60 -4.85 4.70
C HIS A 144 6.52 -4.76 3.48
N PHE A 145 7.83 -4.93 3.68
CA PHE A 145 8.80 -4.95 2.58
C PHE A 145 8.53 -6.11 1.62
N TRP A 146 8.23 -7.29 2.15
CA TRP A 146 7.87 -8.45 1.33
C TRP A 146 6.56 -8.23 0.55
N THR A 147 5.52 -7.70 1.19
CA THR A 147 4.26 -7.34 0.52
C THR A 147 4.49 -6.34 -0.60
N MET A 148 5.32 -5.31 -0.37
CA MET A 148 5.68 -4.33 -1.38
C MET A 148 6.41 -4.97 -2.56
N LEU A 149 7.41 -5.82 -2.31
CA LEU A 149 8.14 -6.52 -3.38
C LEU A 149 7.21 -7.39 -4.23
N ARG A 150 6.30 -8.14 -3.59
CA ARG A 150 5.31 -8.97 -4.30
C ARG A 150 4.38 -8.12 -5.18
N ALA A 151 3.93 -6.98 -4.66
CA ALA A 151 3.07 -6.06 -5.42
C ALA A 151 3.80 -5.48 -6.64
N ILE A 152 5.08 -5.11 -6.50
CA ILE A 152 5.88 -4.57 -7.61
C ILE A 152 6.14 -5.65 -8.67
N ALA A 153 6.42 -6.88 -8.28
CA ALA A 153 6.72 -7.98 -9.21
C ALA A 153 5.45 -8.67 -9.76
N ARG A 154 4.24 -8.26 -9.34
CA ARG A 154 2.98 -9.01 -9.52
C ARG A 154 3.11 -10.51 -9.20
N ALA A 155 3.90 -10.82 -8.17
CA ALA A 155 4.13 -12.21 -7.76
C ALA A 155 2.83 -12.82 -7.24
N GLY A 156 2.30 -13.79 -8.00
CA GLY A 156 1.02 -14.46 -7.76
C GLY A 156 -0.05 -14.17 -8.81
N GLU A 157 0.19 -13.21 -9.72
CA GLU A 157 -0.67 -12.97 -10.87
C GLU A 157 -0.10 -13.67 -12.11
N ALA A 158 -0.95 -14.25 -12.94
CA ALA A 158 -0.53 -14.82 -14.20
C ALA A 158 0.01 -13.70 -15.09
N LYS A 159 1.33 -13.72 -15.37
CA LYS A 159 1.94 -12.84 -16.37
C LYS A 159 1.22 -13.13 -17.69
N PRO A 160 0.59 -12.14 -18.35
CA PRO A 160 0.01 -12.38 -19.66
C PRO A 160 1.12 -12.85 -20.60
N ASP A 161 0.88 -13.95 -21.30
CA ASP A 161 1.85 -14.47 -22.28
C ASP A 161 2.08 -13.40 -23.35
N SER A 162 3.23 -12.74 -23.26
CA SER A 162 3.62 -11.64 -24.14
C SER A 162 3.61 -12.08 -25.60
N GLY A 163 3.95 -13.34 -25.88
CA GLY A 163 3.88 -13.92 -27.22
C GLY A 163 2.45 -14.06 -27.74
N ALA A 164 1.52 -14.49 -26.89
CA ALA A 164 0.09 -14.57 -27.24
C ALA A 164 -0.55 -13.18 -27.42
N VAL A 165 -0.17 -12.21 -26.58
CA VAL A 165 -0.62 -10.81 -26.70
C VAL A 165 -0.09 -10.20 -27.99
N GLU A 166 1.20 -10.38 -28.31
CA GLU A 166 1.80 -9.86 -29.53
C GLU A 166 1.21 -10.52 -30.78
N ALA A 167 0.99 -11.85 -30.77
CA ALA A 167 0.34 -12.55 -31.86
C ALA A 167 -1.10 -12.05 -32.09
N ARG A 168 -1.85 -11.82 -31.01
CA ARG A 168 -3.21 -11.26 -31.08
C ARG A 168 -3.22 -9.83 -31.62
N ILE A 169 -2.30 -8.97 -31.16
CA ILE A 169 -2.15 -7.60 -31.67
C ILE A 169 -1.80 -7.61 -33.16
N ARG A 170 -0.86 -8.47 -33.59
CA ARG A 170 -0.49 -8.59 -35.02
C ARG A 170 -1.68 -9.03 -35.88
N GLN A 171 -2.49 -9.99 -35.41
CA GLN A 171 -3.70 -10.40 -36.12
C GLN A 171 -4.73 -9.28 -36.21
N GLU A 172 -4.97 -8.55 -35.12
CA GLU A 172 -5.94 -7.47 -35.08
C GLU A 172 -5.52 -6.30 -35.98
N VAL A 173 -4.24 -5.93 -35.98
CA VAL A 173 -3.67 -4.91 -36.87
C VAL A 173 -3.78 -5.36 -38.33
N ALA A 174 -3.45 -6.61 -38.65
CA ALA A 174 -3.57 -7.14 -40.01
C ALA A 174 -5.02 -7.14 -40.51
N GLN A 175 -5.99 -7.51 -39.66
CA GLN A 175 -7.42 -7.47 -39.99
C GLN A 175 -7.93 -6.03 -40.19
N ARG A 176 -7.48 -5.07 -39.37
CA ARG A 176 -7.80 -3.65 -39.54
C ARG A 176 -7.22 -3.08 -40.83
N ILE A 177 -5.98 -3.43 -41.17
CA ILE A 177 -5.35 -3.00 -42.44
C ILE A 177 -6.10 -3.63 -43.62
N ALA A 178 -6.38 -4.93 -43.59
CA ALA A 178 -7.11 -5.62 -44.65
C ALA A 178 -8.52 -5.04 -44.85
N SER A 179 -9.27 -4.79 -43.78
CA SER A 179 -10.60 -4.18 -43.85
C SER A 179 -10.56 -2.74 -44.38
N ASN A 180 -9.54 -1.96 -44.03
CA ASN A 180 -9.37 -0.60 -44.56
C ASN A 180 -8.98 -0.59 -46.04
N ILE A 181 -8.08 -1.49 -46.46
CA ILE A 181 -7.73 -1.67 -47.88
C ILE A 181 -8.94 -2.14 -48.68
N MET A 182 -9.74 -3.06 -48.12
CA MET A 182 -10.97 -3.54 -48.76
C MET A 182 -12.02 -2.43 -48.88
N LYS A 183 -12.18 -1.58 -47.86
CA LYS A 183 -13.04 -0.37 -47.95
C LYS A 183 -12.54 0.62 -49.01
N LEU A 184 -11.22 0.79 -49.16
CA LEU A 184 -10.63 1.65 -50.19
C LEU A 184 -10.82 1.06 -51.60
N ALA A 185 -10.65 -0.26 -51.74
CA ALA A 185 -10.75 -0.97 -53.01
C ALA A 185 -12.20 -1.19 -53.49
N MET A 186 -13.15 -1.31 -52.56
CA MET A 186 -14.58 -1.47 -52.86
C MET A 186 -15.28 -0.17 -53.22
N GLY A 187 -14.55 0.95 -53.33
CA GLY A 187 -15.01 2.15 -54.02
C GLY A 187 -16.40 2.61 -53.61
N SER A 188 -16.59 2.98 -52.34
CA SER A 188 -17.75 3.78 -51.96
C SER A 188 -17.51 5.22 -52.39
N ALA A 189 -17.68 5.48 -53.68
CA ALA A 189 -17.87 6.81 -54.19
C ALA A 189 -19.34 7.20 -53.95
N ASP A 190 -19.63 7.79 -52.79
CA ASP A 190 -20.55 8.92 -52.76
C ASP A 190 -20.21 9.86 -51.60
N GLN A 191 -19.84 11.09 -51.99
CA GLN A 191 -19.91 12.38 -51.31
C GLN A 191 -19.24 12.52 -49.93
N ASP A 192 -18.10 13.22 -49.97
CA ASP A 192 -17.66 14.28 -49.05
C ASP A 192 -17.53 13.96 -47.54
N SER A 193 -16.34 14.21 -46.98
CA SER A 193 -15.93 14.06 -45.57
C SER A 193 -15.35 12.70 -45.15
N GLY A 194 -14.08 12.43 -45.49
CA GLY A 194 -13.34 11.26 -44.97
C GLY A 194 -11.89 11.51 -44.56
N ILE A 195 -11.37 12.74 -44.72
CA ILE A 195 -10.00 13.10 -44.33
C ILE A 195 -9.96 13.78 -42.94
N LEU A 196 -11.11 14.08 -42.33
CA LEU A 196 -11.19 14.79 -41.05
C LEU A 196 -11.55 13.91 -39.83
N ASP A 197 -11.87 12.61 -39.99
CA ASP A 197 -12.12 11.70 -38.86
C ASP A 197 -10.84 11.02 -38.34
N LEU A 198 -9.71 11.72 -38.42
CA LEU A 198 -8.46 11.30 -37.77
C LEU A 198 -8.14 12.11 -36.50
N SER A 199 -8.93 13.16 -36.22
CA SER A 199 -8.75 14.01 -35.03
C SER A 199 -9.80 13.80 -33.94
N GLU A 200 -10.92 13.09 -34.20
CA GLU A 200 -12.00 12.93 -33.21
C GLU A 200 -11.88 11.67 -32.33
N LYS A 201 -10.95 10.76 -32.65
CA LYS A 201 -10.73 9.50 -31.90
C LYS A 201 -9.32 9.30 -31.35
N ILE A 202 -8.50 10.33 -31.37
CA ILE A 202 -7.27 10.38 -30.57
C ILE A 202 -7.50 11.48 -29.55
N GLY A 203 -7.90 11.06 -28.34
CA GLY A 203 -8.12 11.97 -27.22
C GLY A 203 -6.85 12.71 -26.85
N PHE A 204 -6.64 13.88 -27.47
CA PHE A 204 -5.84 14.96 -26.95
C PHE A 204 -6.81 16.07 -26.56
N THR A 205 -7.19 16.06 -25.28
CA THR A 205 -7.87 17.20 -24.66
C THR A 205 -6.79 18.19 -24.23
N ASP A 206 -6.64 19.29 -24.97
CA ASP A 206 -6.05 20.50 -24.42
C ASP A 206 -7.11 21.62 -24.36
N ALA A 207 -6.98 22.45 -23.34
CA ALA A 207 -8.03 23.24 -22.73
C ALA A 207 -8.43 24.49 -23.52
N SER A 208 -9.73 24.80 -23.51
CA SER A 208 -10.23 26.19 -23.50
C SER A 208 -11.70 26.28 -23.08
N ASP A 209 -11.87 26.81 -21.87
CA ASP A 209 -12.95 27.60 -21.23
C ASP A 209 -14.45 27.39 -21.58
N PRO A 210 -15.34 27.13 -20.58
CA PRO A 210 -16.78 27.09 -20.76
C PRO A 210 -17.49 28.37 -20.28
N SER A 211 -18.31 28.98 -21.13
CA SER A 211 -19.33 29.96 -20.74
C SER A 211 -20.71 29.31 -20.67
N GLU A 212 -21.14 29.10 -19.41
CA GLU A 212 -22.48 29.11 -18.80
C GLU A 212 -23.76 28.94 -19.63
N GLN A 213 -24.58 27.92 -19.29
CA GLN A 213 -25.87 28.00 -18.55
C GLN A 213 -26.51 26.59 -18.55
N ASN A 214 -26.59 25.84 -17.43
CA ASN A 214 -27.36 25.96 -16.17
C ASN A 214 -28.77 25.31 -16.21
N GLN A 215 -29.01 24.43 -15.22
CA GLN A 215 -30.28 23.84 -14.70
C GLN A 215 -30.84 22.62 -15.47
N ASN A 216 -31.19 21.46 -14.87
CA ASN A 216 -31.56 21.03 -13.50
C ASN A 216 -31.00 19.59 -13.26
N GLY A 217 -30.49 19.20 -12.08
CA GLY A 217 -31.25 18.74 -10.90
C GLY A 217 -31.79 17.31 -11.12
N SER A 218 -31.50 16.25 -10.36
CA SER A 218 -31.05 16.07 -8.98
C SER A 218 -30.88 14.56 -8.71
N ALA A 219 -29.91 14.15 -7.88
CA ALA A 219 -30.06 12.99 -6.99
C ALA A 219 -29.06 13.09 -5.84
N GLU A 220 -29.56 13.59 -4.72
CA GLU A 220 -28.90 13.67 -3.42
C GLU A 220 -28.48 12.28 -2.92
N LYS A 221 -27.24 12.18 -2.44
CA LYS A 221 -26.92 11.34 -1.28
C LYS A 221 -26.49 12.28 -0.18
N ASP A 222 -27.44 12.63 0.67
CA ASP A 222 -27.18 13.47 1.83
C ASP A 222 -26.36 12.72 2.89
N GLY A 223 -25.53 13.51 3.53
CA GLY A 223 -24.45 13.16 4.42
C GLY A 223 -23.48 14.33 4.60
N GLN A 224 -23.99 15.58 4.52
CA GLN A 224 -23.34 16.85 4.85
C GLN A 224 -22.06 17.17 4.03
N TYR A 225 -22.23 17.67 2.81
CA TYR A 225 -21.19 18.47 2.14
C TYR A 225 -21.23 19.91 2.65
N LYS A 226 -20.07 20.48 3.04
CA LYS A 226 -19.92 21.89 3.43
C LYS A 226 -18.79 22.47 2.58
N ALA A 227 -19.08 23.48 1.77
CA ALA A 227 -18.07 24.07 0.90
C ALA A 227 -16.92 24.69 1.72
N PRO A 228 -15.65 24.47 1.34
CA PRO A 228 -14.54 25.15 1.96
C PRO A 228 -14.57 26.64 1.64
N TRP A 229 -14.10 27.46 2.57
CA TRP A 229 -14.03 28.91 2.39
C TRP A 229 -12.85 29.52 3.17
N ILE A 230 -12.51 30.78 2.84
CA ILE A 230 -11.43 31.52 3.49
C ILE A 230 -11.96 32.90 3.93
N ASP A 231 -11.72 33.28 5.19
CA ASP A 231 -11.88 34.66 5.67
C ASP A 231 -10.78 35.54 5.07
N THR A 232 -10.93 35.80 3.77
CA THR A 232 -9.97 36.49 2.90
C THR A 232 -9.54 37.85 3.46
N PRO A 233 -10.43 38.69 4.04
CA PRO A 233 -10.05 39.93 4.71
C PRO A 233 -9.01 39.77 5.83
N ARG A 234 -9.05 38.64 6.56
CA ARG A 234 -8.14 38.36 7.68
C ARG A 234 -6.86 37.62 7.27
N CYS A 235 -6.71 37.27 5.99
CA CYS A 235 -5.52 36.58 5.49
C CYS A 235 -4.25 37.45 5.64
N THR A 236 -3.19 36.88 6.21
CA THR A 236 -1.87 37.52 6.44
C THR A 236 -0.87 37.30 5.31
N SER A 237 -1.25 36.61 4.23
CA SER A 237 -0.42 36.41 3.03
C SER A 237 0.93 35.70 3.31
N CYS A 238 0.92 34.68 4.17
CA CYS A 238 2.11 33.91 4.56
C CYS A 238 2.54 32.80 3.58
N ASP A 239 1.85 32.65 2.44
CA ASP A 239 2.11 31.67 1.37
C ASP A 239 1.93 30.18 1.73
N GLU A 240 1.71 29.81 3.00
CA GLU A 240 1.68 28.40 3.42
C GLU A 240 0.60 27.55 2.72
N CYS A 241 -0.61 28.09 2.55
CA CYS A 241 -1.68 27.37 1.83
C CYS A 241 -1.37 27.16 0.34
N ILE A 242 -0.72 28.13 -0.31
CA ILE A 242 -0.36 28.05 -1.73
C ILE A 242 0.77 27.03 -1.94
N LYS A 243 1.73 26.97 -1.01
CA LYS A 243 2.79 25.94 -1.02
C LYS A 243 2.24 24.53 -0.85
N ILE A 244 1.12 24.37 -0.12
CA ILE A 244 0.47 23.06 0.05
C ILE A 244 -0.17 22.63 -1.27
N ASN A 245 -1.00 23.47 -1.86
CA ASN A 245 -1.60 23.16 -3.15
C ASN A 245 -1.96 24.44 -3.94
N PRO A 246 -1.14 24.84 -4.93
CA PRO A 246 -1.38 26.05 -5.72
C PRO A 246 -2.53 25.87 -6.71
N LYS A 247 -3.06 24.65 -6.86
CA LYS A 247 -4.25 24.42 -7.69
C LYS A 247 -5.54 24.76 -6.96
N ILE A 248 -5.55 24.57 -5.63
CA ILE A 248 -6.67 24.89 -4.74
C ILE A 248 -6.60 26.35 -4.29
N PHE A 249 -5.44 26.80 -3.81
CA PHE A 249 -5.26 28.13 -3.21
C PHE A 249 -4.48 29.04 -4.15
N VAL A 250 -5.03 30.23 -4.40
CA VAL A 250 -4.40 31.27 -5.22
C VAL A 250 -4.50 32.62 -4.52
N TYR A 251 -3.66 33.57 -4.93
CA TYR A 251 -3.82 34.96 -4.51
C TYR A 251 -4.75 35.72 -5.46
N ASN A 252 -5.62 36.54 -4.87
CA ASN A 252 -6.32 37.58 -5.61
C ASN A 252 -5.42 38.81 -5.86
N ALA A 253 -5.96 39.84 -6.52
CA ALA A 253 -5.24 41.07 -6.84
C ALA A 253 -4.69 41.83 -5.61
N GLN A 254 -5.31 41.66 -4.44
CA GLN A 254 -4.90 42.27 -3.17
C GLN A 254 -3.92 41.39 -2.37
N LYS A 255 -3.37 40.34 -3.00
CA LYS A 255 -2.48 39.34 -2.38
C LYS A 255 -3.13 38.65 -1.16
N LYS A 256 -4.44 38.40 -1.20
CA LYS A 256 -5.18 37.62 -0.20
C LYS A 256 -5.55 36.25 -0.76
N ALA A 257 -5.41 35.21 0.05
CA ALA A 257 -5.64 33.84 -0.39
C ALA A 257 -7.13 33.60 -0.66
N THR A 258 -7.44 32.97 -1.78
CA THR A 258 -8.79 32.56 -2.20
C THR A 258 -8.77 31.13 -2.71
N ILE A 259 -9.91 30.43 -2.64
CA ILE A 259 -10.05 29.08 -3.21
C ILE A 259 -10.42 29.22 -4.68
N ARG A 260 -9.57 28.72 -5.57
CA ARG A 260 -9.84 28.64 -7.01
C ARG A 260 -10.69 27.43 -7.33
N ASP A 261 -10.24 26.25 -6.91
CA ASP A 261 -10.95 25.00 -7.11
C ASP A 261 -10.71 24.07 -5.92
N SER A 262 -11.77 23.84 -5.14
CA SER A 262 -11.72 22.95 -3.97
C SER A 262 -11.52 21.48 -4.30
N GLN A 263 -11.69 21.06 -5.55
CA GLN A 263 -11.60 19.68 -6.02
C GLN A 263 -10.31 19.41 -6.80
N ALA A 264 -9.43 20.40 -6.95
CA ALA A 264 -8.16 20.25 -7.67
C ALA A 264 -7.07 19.45 -6.91
N GLY A 265 -7.44 18.81 -5.79
CA GLY A 265 -6.59 17.98 -4.96
C GLY A 265 -7.40 17.26 -3.87
N PRO A 266 -6.75 16.35 -3.12
CA PRO A 266 -7.41 15.57 -2.07
C PRO A 266 -7.85 16.44 -0.89
N TYR A 267 -8.90 16.04 -0.17
CA TYR A 267 -9.47 16.81 0.96
C TYR A 267 -8.44 17.14 2.05
N GLN A 268 -7.44 16.27 2.25
CA GLN A 268 -6.36 16.50 3.22
C GLN A 268 -5.58 17.81 2.98
N ASP A 269 -5.53 18.33 1.76
CA ASP A 269 -4.81 19.57 1.45
C ASP A 269 -5.54 20.79 2.02
N LEU A 270 -6.88 20.78 2.00
CA LEU A 270 -7.72 21.79 2.65
C LEU A 270 -7.50 21.79 4.17
N VAL A 271 -7.48 20.60 4.78
CA VAL A 271 -7.26 20.44 6.23
C VAL A 271 -5.85 20.87 6.64
N LYS A 272 -4.81 20.43 5.91
CA LYS A 272 -3.42 20.84 6.16
C LYS A 272 -3.25 22.35 6.00
N ALA A 273 -3.92 22.96 5.03
CA ALA A 273 -3.88 24.41 4.85
C ALA A 273 -4.51 25.15 6.03
N ALA A 274 -5.62 24.65 6.58
CA ALA A 274 -6.21 25.19 7.79
C ALA A 274 -5.30 25.04 9.02
N GLU A 275 -4.68 23.87 9.19
CA GLU A 275 -3.75 23.61 10.30
C GLU A 275 -2.49 24.49 10.26
N ARG A 276 -2.00 24.82 9.05
CA ARG A 276 -0.81 25.67 8.86
C ARG A 276 -1.12 27.16 8.70
N CYS A 277 -2.40 27.54 8.64
CA CYS A 277 -2.79 28.92 8.48
C CYS A 277 -2.44 29.72 9.74
N THR A 278 -1.42 30.57 9.65
CA THR A 278 -0.99 31.43 10.78
C THR A 278 -2.08 32.40 11.25
N ALA A 279 -3.01 32.75 10.38
CA ALA A 279 -4.16 33.61 10.69
C ALA A 279 -5.42 32.82 11.06
N GLN A 280 -5.41 31.49 10.94
CA GLN A 280 -6.57 30.60 11.19
C GLN A 280 -7.83 31.02 10.42
N VAL A 281 -7.68 31.40 9.15
CA VAL A 281 -8.77 31.92 8.30
C VAL A 281 -9.30 30.92 7.27
N ILE A 282 -8.76 29.70 7.24
CA ILE A 282 -9.13 28.68 6.25
C ILE A 282 -10.05 27.66 6.90
N HIS A 283 -11.22 27.47 6.30
CA HIS A 283 -12.26 26.55 6.75
C HIS A 283 -12.40 25.42 5.72
N PRO A 284 -11.92 24.19 6.01
CA PRO A 284 -11.90 23.08 5.05
C PRO A 284 -13.27 22.56 4.62
N GLY A 285 -14.33 22.85 5.37
CA GLY A 285 -15.67 22.34 5.12
C GLY A 285 -15.77 20.84 5.37
N LEU A 286 -16.57 20.17 4.54
CA LEU A 286 -16.71 18.72 4.49
C LEU A 286 -16.55 18.28 3.04
N PRO A 287 -15.88 17.16 2.75
CA PRO A 287 -15.59 16.74 1.38
C PRO A 287 -16.86 16.26 0.66
N LYS A 288 -16.90 16.46 -0.66
CA LYS A 288 -17.95 15.87 -1.52
C LYS A 288 -17.76 14.36 -1.66
N ASP A 289 -16.51 13.93 -1.82
CA ASP A 289 -16.14 12.53 -1.92
C ASP A 289 -15.61 12.00 -0.57
N ARG A 290 -16.28 10.99 -0.03
CA ARG A 290 -15.90 10.30 1.21
C ARG A 290 -15.31 8.91 0.96
N GLN A 291 -14.90 8.60 -0.28
CA GLN A 291 -14.30 7.32 -0.63
C GLN A 291 -12.77 7.34 -0.53
N GLU A 292 -12.15 8.51 -0.28
CA GLU A 292 -10.71 8.62 -0.05
C GLU A 292 -10.26 7.81 1.18
N LYS A 293 -9.15 7.07 1.05
CA LYS A 293 -8.59 6.27 2.15
C LYS A 293 -8.23 7.16 3.35
N GLY A 294 -8.86 6.89 4.49
CA GLY A 294 -8.61 7.62 5.74
C GLY A 294 -9.34 8.97 5.83
N ILE A 295 -10.37 9.20 5.02
CA ILE A 295 -11.13 10.46 5.01
C ILE A 295 -11.71 10.83 6.37
N ASP A 296 -12.20 9.86 7.16
CA ASP A 296 -12.80 10.11 8.48
C ASP A 296 -11.80 10.76 9.45
N LYS A 297 -10.53 10.34 9.38
CA LYS A 297 -9.45 10.94 10.18
C LYS A 297 -9.17 12.38 9.76
N TRP A 298 -9.28 12.69 8.47
CA TRP A 298 -9.11 14.05 7.95
C TRP A 298 -10.30 14.94 8.29
N ILE A 299 -11.53 14.41 8.23
CA ILE A 299 -12.75 15.12 8.65
C ILE A 299 -12.65 15.50 10.12
N ALA A 300 -12.30 14.57 11.00
CA ALA A 300 -12.15 14.82 12.44
C ALA A 300 -11.09 15.91 12.75
N ARG A 301 -10.01 15.96 11.97
CA ARG A 301 -8.97 16.99 12.13
C ARG A 301 -9.40 18.37 11.63
N GLY A 302 -10.18 18.41 10.55
CA GLY A 302 -10.70 19.64 9.96
C GLY A 302 -11.82 20.29 10.78
N GLU A 303 -12.54 19.51 11.60
CA GLU A 303 -13.72 19.96 12.35
C GLU A 303 -13.46 21.20 13.23
N LYS A 304 -12.32 21.25 13.93
CA LYS A 304 -11.93 22.41 14.76
C LYS A 304 -11.66 23.70 13.99
N HIS A 305 -11.54 23.61 12.66
CA HIS A 305 -11.29 24.73 11.76
C HIS A 305 -12.54 25.14 10.97
N ASN A 306 -13.70 24.50 11.19
CA ASN A 306 -14.93 24.75 10.44
C ASN A 306 -15.87 25.80 11.04
#